data_AF-A0A961Z8K8-F1
#
_entry.id   AF-A0A961Z8K8-F1
#
_cell.length_a   1.000
_cell.length_b   1.000
_cell.length_c   1.000
_cell.angle_alpha   90.00
_cell.angle_beta   90.00
_cell.angle_gamma   90.00
#
_symmetry.space_group_name_H-M   'P 1'
#
loop_
_entity.id
_entity.type
_entity.pdbx_description
1 polymer ?
#
loop_
_entity_poly.entity_id
_entity_poly.type
_entity_poly.pdbx_seq_one_letter_code
_entity_poly.pdbx_strand_id
1 'polypeptide(L)'
;MSPPPTKHRHLVWLSVGAGLLLTVIGIRFLIVPRTAALNFGLAKDSVGQALHHMVGLRDIWLGGLALVLVWLREWRALMWWFVLAVPVCLADAAIAGQSSGKLLAVAFHIASGLICAALALAIRARLK
;
A
#
# COMPACT_ATOMS: atom_id res chain seq x y z
N MET A 1 32.69 8.96 14.63
CA MET A 1 31.24 8.69 14.72
C MET A 1 31.00 7.34 14.07
N SER A 2 30.71 6.30 14.86
CA SER A 2 30.46 4.95 14.34
C SER A 2 29.11 4.93 13.61
N PRO A 3 29.00 4.30 12.43
CA PRO A 3 27.73 4.20 11.73
C PRO A 3 26.73 3.42 12.58
N PRO A 4 25.45 3.85 12.65
CA PRO A 4 24.46 3.17 13.48
C PRO A 4 24.22 1.72 12.98
N PRO A 5 23.87 0.80 13.89
CA PRO A 5 23.79 -0.63 13.60
C PRO A 5 22.87 -0.96 12.42
N THR A 6 23.35 -1.82 11.52
CA THR A 6 22.76 -2.23 10.23
C THR A 6 21.45 -3.01 10.35
N LYS A 7 21.08 -3.44 11.56
CA LYS A 7 19.98 -4.37 11.84
C LYS A 7 18.60 -3.92 11.36
N HIS A 8 18.35 -2.62 11.15
CA HIS A 8 17.02 -2.14 10.74
C HIS A 8 16.98 -1.51 9.34
N ARG A 9 18.08 -1.58 8.59
CA ARG A 9 18.16 -0.98 7.25
C ARG A 9 17.13 -1.58 6.29
N HIS A 10 16.85 -2.88 6.44
CA HIS A 10 15.84 -3.56 5.64
C HIS A 10 14.42 -3.03 5.89
N LEU A 11 14.05 -2.69 7.13
CA LEU A 11 12.72 -2.13 7.44
C LEU A 11 12.50 -0.77 6.80
N VAL A 12 13.56 0.05 6.75
CA VAL A 12 13.53 1.34 6.04
C VAL A 12 13.25 1.09 4.56
N TRP A 13 14.03 0.24 3.90
CA TRP A 13 13.87 -0.02 2.47
C TRP A 13 12.55 -0.69 2.12
N LEU A 14 12.04 -1.59 2.97
CA LEU A 14 10.72 -2.20 2.78
C LEU A 14 9.60 -1.16 2.91
N SER A 15 9.72 -0.24 3.88
CA SER A 15 8.73 0.83 4.05
C SER A 15 8.78 1.85 2.90
N VAL A 16 9.97 2.22 2.44
CA VAL A 16 10.15 3.04 1.24
C VAL A 16 9.57 2.34 0.02
N GLY A 17 9.86 1.04 -0.15
CA GLY A 17 9.32 0.22 -1.23
C GLY A 17 7.79 0.19 -1.22
N ALA A 18 7.17 0.01 -0.05
CA ALA A 18 5.72 0.04 0.10
C ALA A 18 5.12 1.40 -0.29
N GLY A 19 5.70 2.50 0.19
CA GLY A 19 5.27 3.86 -0.16
C GLY A 19 5.39 4.16 -1.65
N LEU A 20 6.55 3.84 -2.25
CA LEU A 20 6.79 4.02 -3.69
C LEU A 20 5.86 3.16 -4.53
N LEU A 21 5.65 1.89 -4.16
CA LEU A 21 4.74 0.99 -4.87
C LEU A 21 3.32 1.57 -4.89
N LEU A 22 2.80 2.02 -3.75
CA LEU A 22 1.47 2.61 -3.66
C LEU A 22 1.37 3.90 -4.49
N THR A 23 2.38 4.77 -4.45
CA THR A 23 2.42 5.98 -5.28
C THR A 23 2.41 5.63 -6.78
N VAL A 24 3.19 4.65 -7.21
CA VAL A 24 3.21 4.19 -8.62
C VAL A 24 1.85 3.61 -9.02
N ILE A 25 1.19 2.85 -8.14
CA ILE A 25 -0.16 2.35 -8.38
C ILE A 25 -1.13 3.53 -8.58
N GLY A 26 -1.07 4.53 -7.71
CA GLY A 26 -1.91 5.73 -7.84
C GLY A 26 -1.68 6.47 -9.15
N ILE A 27 -0.43 6.64 -9.57
CA ILE A 27 -0.07 7.23 -10.88
C ILE A 27 -0.69 6.42 -12.02
N ARG A 28 -0.65 5.08 -11.96
CA ARG A 28 -1.30 4.24 -12.99
C ARG A 28 -2.80 4.44 -13.06
N PHE A 29 -3.48 4.68 -11.92
CA PHE A 29 -4.89 5.03 -11.89
C PHE A 29 -5.21 6.40 -12.48
N LEU A 30 -4.23 7.30 -12.62
CA LEU A 30 -4.39 8.58 -13.33
C LEU A 30 -4.12 8.47 -14.84
N ILE A 31 -3.10 7.70 -15.24
CA ILE A 31 -2.65 7.66 -16.64
C ILE A 31 -3.39 6.59 -17.45
N VAL A 32 -3.62 5.41 -16.87
CA VAL A 32 -4.26 4.26 -17.52
C VAL A 32 -5.35 3.64 -16.64
N PRO A 33 -6.37 4.42 -16.21
CA PRO A 33 -7.33 4.05 -15.16
C PRO A 33 -8.01 2.70 -15.41
N ARG A 34 -8.47 2.45 -16.63
CA ARG A 34 -9.19 1.23 -16.98
C ARG A 34 -8.30 -0.01 -16.87
N THR A 35 -7.08 0.06 -17.39
CA THR A 35 -6.12 -1.04 -17.30
C THR A 35 -5.67 -1.26 -15.86
N ALA A 36 -5.48 -0.19 -15.08
CA ALA A 36 -5.17 -0.29 -13.66
C ALA A 36 -6.30 -1.02 -12.90
N ALA A 37 -7.55 -0.56 -13.04
CA ALA A 37 -8.72 -1.16 -12.42
C ALA A 37 -8.86 -2.66 -12.73
N LEU A 38 -8.70 -3.04 -14.00
CA LEU A 38 -8.78 -4.45 -14.43
C LEU A 38 -7.68 -5.33 -13.81
N ASN A 39 -6.48 -4.78 -13.62
CA ASN A 39 -5.36 -5.49 -12.99
C ASN A 39 -5.57 -5.66 -11.48
N PHE A 40 -6.21 -4.70 -10.82
CA PHE A 40 -6.52 -4.74 -9.39
C PHE A 40 -7.85 -5.44 -9.06
N GLY A 41 -8.46 -6.12 -10.04
CA GLY A 41 -9.59 -7.02 -9.81
C GLY A 41 -10.97 -6.42 -9.95
N LEU A 42 -11.09 -5.20 -10.51
CA LEU A 42 -12.39 -4.67 -10.89
C LEU A 42 -12.84 -5.24 -12.24
N ALA A 43 -14.15 -5.50 -12.37
CA ALA A 43 -14.76 -5.85 -13.63
C ALA A 43 -14.67 -4.68 -14.63
N LYS A 44 -14.77 -5.03 -15.92
CA LYS A 44 -14.81 -4.03 -16.99
C LYS A 44 -16.01 -3.11 -16.77
N ASP A 45 -15.76 -1.80 -16.86
CA ASP A 45 -16.75 -0.73 -16.78
C ASP A 45 -17.55 -0.72 -15.44
N SER A 46 -16.95 -1.24 -14.35
CA SER A 46 -17.58 -1.34 -13.03
C SER A 46 -17.88 0.02 -12.37
N VAL A 47 -17.09 1.04 -12.70
CA VAL A 47 -17.23 2.42 -12.18
C VAL A 47 -16.73 3.44 -13.22
N GLY A 48 -17.14 4.70 -13.06
CA GLY A 48 -16.73 5.79 -13.94
C GLY A 48 -15.28 6.27 -13.74
N GLN A 49 -14.74 6.93 -14.77
CA GLN A 49 -13.35 7.42 -14.80
C GLN A 49 -13.00 8.38 -13.64
N ALA A 50 -13.95 9.23 -13.24
CA ALA A 50 -13.74 10.16 -12.13
C ALA A 50 -13.38 9.44 -10.82
N LEU A 51 -14.04 8.31 -10.53
CA LEU A 51 -13.75 7.54 -9.31
C LEU A 51 -12.36 6.90 -9.37
N HIS A 52 -11.92 6.43 -10.54
CA HIS A 52 -10.55 5.94 -10.72
C HIS A 52 -9.51 7.03 -10.45
N HIS A 53 -9.76 8.27 -10.89
CA HIS A 53 -8.84 9.37 -10.60
C HIS A 53 -8.81 9.73 -9.11
N MET A 54 -9.96 9.69 -8.41
CA MET A 54 -10.00 9.87 -6.95
C MET A 54 -9.18 8.80 -6.22
N VAL A 55 -9.31 7.54 -6.62
CA VAL A 55 -8.48 6.44 -6.09
C VAL A 55 -7.00 6.72 -6.36
N GLY A 56 -6.65 7.12 -7.60
CA GLY A 56 -5.27 7.42 -7.97
C GLY A 56 -4.65 8.53 -7.12
N LEU A 57 -5.36 9.63 -6.90
CA LEU A 57 -4.89 10.73 -6.05
C LEU A 57 -4.74 10.30 -4.59
N ARG A 58 -5.68 9.50 -4.06
CA ARG A 58 -5.62 8.97 -2.70
C ARG A 58 -4.41 8.06 -2.50
N ASP A 59 -4.11 7.19 -3.46
CA ASP A 59 -2.97 6.29 -3.40
C ASP A 59 -1.65 7.05 -3.48
N ILE A 60 -1.55 8.09 -4.32
CA ILE A 60 -0.39 8.99 -4.36
C ILE A 60 -0.20 9.68 -3.01
N TRP A 61 -1.28 10.23 -2.44
CA TRP A 61 -1.24 10.90 -1.14
C TRP A 61 -0.82 9.95 -0.01
N LEU A 62 -1.43 8.77 0.07
CA LEU A 62 -1.13 7.78 1.13
C LEU A 62 0.28 7.19 0.98
N GLY A 63 0.72 6.89 -0.25
CA GLY A 63 2.08 6.44 -0.53
C GLY A 63 3.12 7.52 -0.20
N GLY A 64 2.85 8.76 -0.60
CA GLY A 64 3.67 9.92 -0.27
C GLY A 64 3.75 10.16 1.25
N LEU A 65 2.63 10.03 1.95
CA LEU A 65 2.60 10.13 3.42
C LEU A 65 3.50 9.06 4.06
N ALA A 66 3.44 7.81 3.61
CA ALA A 66 4.32 6.76 4.12
C ALA A 66 5.82 7.11 3.89
N LEU A 67 6.18 7.65 2.72
CA LEU A 67 7.54 8.09 2.42
C LEU A 67 8.00 9.23 3.32
N VAL A 68 7.13 10.22 3.56
CA VAL A 68 7.40 11.33 4.49
C VAL A 68 7.60 10.82 5.90
N LEU A 69 6.76 9.90 6.38
CA LEU A 69 6.91 9.31 7.72
C LEU A 69 8.23 8.54 7.87
N VAL A 70 8.65 7.81 6.84
CA VAL A 70 9.98 7.15 6.84
C VAL A 70 11.11 8.19 6.85
N TRP A 71 11.01 9.23 6.03
CA TRP A 71 12.02 10.29 5.91
C TRP A 71 12.21 11.06 7.22
N LEU A 72 11.10 11.44 7.86
CA LEU A 72 11.08 12.10 9.17
C LEU A 72 11.40 11.16 10.33
N ARG A 73 11.54 9.85 10.07
CA ARG A 73 11.76 8.81 11.08
C ARG A 73 10.64 8.72 12.12
N GLU A 74 9.41 9.04 11.71
CA GLU A 74 8.20 8.95 12.52
C GLU A 74 7.68 7.51 12.59
N TRP A 75 8.48 6.62 13.19
CA TRP A 75 8.25 5.18 13.18
C TRP A 75 6.91 4.78 13.84
N ARG A 76 6.47 5.49 14.87
CA ARG A 76 5.20 5.20 15.54
C ARG A 76 3.99 5.55 14.66
N ALA A 77 4.04 6.67 13.95
CA ALA A 77 3.01 7.03 12.99
C ALA A 77 3.02 6.07 11.79
N LEU A 78 4.20 5.71 11.28
CA LEU A 78 4.35 4.73 10.21
C LEU A 78 3.80 3.34 10.59
N MET A 79 4.04 2.90 11.83
CA MET A 79 3.46 1.67 12.35
C MET A 79 1.93 1.71 12.29
N TRP A 80 1.31 2.79 12.78
CA TRP A 80 -0.15 2.93 12.74
C TRP A 80 -0.69 3.06 11.31
N TRP A 81 0.05 3.72 10.42
CA TRP A 81 -0.27 3.76 8.99
C TRP A 81 -0.37 2.33 8.43
N PHE A 82 0.61 1.46 8.72
CA PHE A 82 0.57 0.06 8.28
C PHE A 82 -0.54 -0.74 8.95
N VAL A 83 -0.83 -0.53 10.24
CA VAL A 83 -1.96 -1.18 10.92
C VAL A 83 -3.28 -0.83 10.24
N LEU A 84 -3.49 0.44 9.90
CA LEU A 84 -4.71 0.90 9.24
C LEU A 84 -4.81 0.45 7.78
N ALA A 85 -3.68 0.19 7.11
CA ALA A 85 -3.66 -0.36 5.76
C ALA A 85 -4.15 -1.83 5.72
N VAL A 86 -3.98 -2.61 6.79
CA VAL A 86 -4.41 -4.03 6.84
C VAL A 86 -5.90 -4.20 6.49
N PRO A 87 -6.86 -3.57 7.20
CA PRO A 87 -8.28 -3.73 6.88
C PRO A 87 -8.63 -3.20 5.48
N VAL A 88 -7.93 -2.18 4.98
CA VAL A 88 -8.12 -1.66 3.61
C VAL A 88 -7.76 -2.73 2.59
N CYS A 89 -6.57 -3.34 2.69
CA CYS A 89 -6.16 -4.40 1.77
C CYS A 89 -7.08 -5.62 1.82
N LEU A 90 -7.59 -6.00 3.00
CA LEU A 90 -8.53 -7.12 3.11
C LEU A 90 -9.91 -6.77 2.50
N ALA A 91 -10.37 -5.54 2.64
CA ALA A 91 -11.57 -5.06 1.96
C ALA A 91 -11.39 -5.06 0.44
N ASP A 92 -10.23 -4.60 -0.06
CA ASP A 92 -9.91 -4.62 -1.49
C ASP A 92 -9.88 -6.05 -2.05
N ALA A 93 -9.38 -7.03 -1.28
CA ALA A 93 -9.43 -8.44 -1.65
C ALA A 93 -10.87 -8.94 -1.80
N ALA A 94 -11.74 -8.61 -0.84
CA ALA A 94 -13.16 -8.98 -0.88
C ALA A 94 -13.89 -8.30 -2.06
N ILE A 95 -13.59 -7.03 -2.33
CA ILE A 95 -14.16 -6.28 -3.45
C ILE A 95 -13.69 -6.87 -4.78
N ALA A 96 -12.40 -7.18 -4.94
CA ALA A 96 -11.87 -7.82 -6.15
C ALA A 96 -12.51 -9.18 -6.41
N GLY A 97 -12.70 -9.98 -5.35
CA GLY A 97 -13.38 -11.27 -5.41
C GLY A 97 -14.83 -11.15 -5.88
N GLN A 98 -15.58 -10.19 -5.33
CA GLN A 98 -16.97 -9.94 -5.72
C GLN A 98 -17.11 -9.30 -7.10
N SER A 99 -16.18 -8.43 -7.48
CA SER A 99 -16.28 -7.66 -8.72
C SER A 99 -15.93 -8.51 -9.95
N SER A 100 -14.78 -9.19 -9.94
CA SER A 100 -14.31 -9.95 -11.11
C SER A 100 -13.95 -11.42 -10.83
N GLY A 101 -13.84 -11.82 -9.57
CA GLY A 101 -13.40 -13.18 -9.20
C GLY A 101 -11.95 -13.51 -9.56
N LYS A 102 -11.14 -12.52 -9.98
CA LYS A 102 -9.74 -12.74 -10.39
C LYS A 102 -8.87 -13.12 -9.19
N LEU A 103 -8.53 -14.40 -9.07
CA LEU A 103 -7.75 -14.95 -7.96
C LEU A 103 -6.41 -14.24 -7.73
N LEU A 104 -5.70 -13.87 -8.80
CA LEU A 104 -4.42 -13.14 -8.67
C LEU A 104 -4.59 -11.77 -8.01
N ALA A 105 -5.67 -11.05 -8.31
CA ALA A 105 -5.94 -9.75 -7.69
C ALA A 105 -6.32 -9.92 -6.21
N VAL A 106 -7.14 -10.92 -5.90
CA VAL A 106 -7.49 -11.26 -4.50
C VAL A 106 -6.25 -11.62 -3.71
N ALA A 107 -5.39 -12.50 -4.25
CA ALA A 107 -4.14 -12.92 -3.62
C ALA A 107 -3.17 -11.74 -3.41
N PHE A 108 -3.07 -10.84 -4.39
CA PHE A 108 -2.26 -9.62 -4.28
C PHE A 108 -2.68 -8.76 -3.09
N HIS A 109 -3.99 -8.53 -2.92
CA HIS A 109 -4.53 -7.72 -1.84
C HIS A 109 -4.37 -8.38 -0.47
N ILE A 110 -4.62 -9.69 -0.37
CA ILE A 110 -4.36 -10.46 0.86
C ILE A 110 -2.87 -10.38 1.24
N ALA A 111 -1.97 -10.63 0.29
CA ALA A 111 -0.54 -10.55 0.51
C ALA A 111 -0.11 -9.15 0.97
N SER A 112 -0.68 -8.10 0.36
CA SER A 112 -0.43 -6.70 0.75
C SER A 112 -0.85 -6.44 2.21
N GLY A 113 -2.01 -6.93 2.63
CA GLY A 113 -2.48 -6.84 4.02
C GLY A 113 -1.55 -7.57 5.00
N LEU A 114 -1.10 -8.78 4.65
CA LEU A 114 -0.15 -9.55 5.46
C LEU A 114 1.22 -8.85 5.57
N ILE A 115 1.72 -8.27 4.48
CA ILE A 115 2.97 -7.50 4.48
C ILE A 115 2.82 -6.26 5.37
N CYS A 116 1.70 -5.53 5.29
CA CYS A 116 1.44 -4.39 6.16
C CYS A 116 1.44 -4.80 7.65
N ALA A 117 0.77 -5.91 7.98
CA ALA A 117 0.76 -6.43 9.35
C ALA A 117 2.16 -6.80 9.84
N ALA A 118 2.96 -7.49 8.99
CA ALA A 118 4.33 -7.87 9.32
C ALA A 118 5.23 -6.63 9.53
N LEU A 119 5.11 -5.61 8.68
CA LEU A 119 5.85 -4.36 8.82
C LEU A 119 5.45 -3.60 10.10
N ALA A 120 4.15 -3.52 10.41
CA ALA A 120 3.68 -2.91 11.64
C ALA A 120 4.27 -3.61 12.88
N LEU A 121 4.26 -4.95 12.93
CA LEU A 121 4.83 -5.72 14.03
C LEU A 121 6.35 -5.53 14.14
N ALA A 122 7.06 -5.52 13.01
CA ALA A 122 8.51 -5.32 12.99
C ALA A 122 8.91 -3.90 13.43
N ILE A 123 8.15 -2.88 13.03
CA ILE A 123 8.36 -1.50 13.49
C ILE A 123 8.04 -1.40 14.99
N ARG A 124 6.94 -2.01 15.47
CA ARG A 124 6.62 -2.06 16.90
C ARG A 124 7.74 -2.69 17.72
N ALA A 125 8.36 -3.76 17.22
CA ALA A 125 9.48 -4.42 17.88
C ALA A 125 10.73 -3.52 17.97
N ARG A 126 10.89 -2.55 17.06
CA ARG A 126 11.95 -1.54 17.09
C ARG A 126 11.66 -0.39 18.08
N LEU A 127 10.39 -0.12 18.37
CA LEU A 127 9.96 0.95 19.29
C LEU A 127 10.07 0.56 20.78
N LYS A 128 10.27 -0.74 21.06
CA LYS A 128 10.56 -1.25 22.40
C LYS A 128 12.05 -1.10 22.69
#